data_AF-A0A432GGJ3-F1
#
_entry.id   AF-A0A432GGJ3-F1
#
_cell.length_a   1.000
_cell.length_b   1.000
_cell.length_c   1.000
_cell.angle_alpha   90.00
_cell.angle_beta   90.00
_cell.angle_gamma   90.00
#
_symmetry.space_group_name_H-M   'P 1'
#
loop_
_entity.id
_entity.type
_entity.pdbx_description
1 polymer ?
#
loop_
_entity_poly.entity_id
_entity_poly.type
_entity_poly.pdbx_seq_one_letter_code
_entity_poly.pdbx_strand_id
1 'polypeptide(L)'
;MDGTTSQIFKAMEEVTLDIKGQGVLRLTEIISDLRIVAETFYGPMKMVGFWDYQKDMHLCPQMERRQACPHSLQENDPNFVSYISTLERERHCNFAVSFPHAEITLYLS
;
A
#
# COMPACT_ATOMS: atom_id res chain seq x y z
N MET A 1 14.27 -36.22 -9.90
CA MET A 1 14.88 -34.88 -9.93
C MET A 1 14.01 -34.09 -10.86
N ASP A 2 13.04 -33.40 -10.30
CA ASP A 2 11.99 -32.71 -11.02
C ASP A 2 11.24 -31.87 -9.97
N GLY A 3 12.01 -30.92 -9.43
CA GLY A 3 11.49 -29.85 -8.60
C GLY A 3 10.60 -28.96 -9.45
N THR A 4 9.30 -29.22 -9.40
CA THR A 4 8.29 -28.28 -9.85
C THR A 4 7.68 -27.64 -8.61
N THR A 5 8.51 -26.93 -7.84
CA THR A 5 7.98 -25.91 -6.94
C THR A 5 7.58 -24.75 -7.82
N SER A 6 6.36 -24.80 -8.35
CA SER A 6 5.67 -23.61 -8.82
C SER A 6 5.65 -22.64 -7.65
N GLN A 7 6.58 -21.69 -7.62
CA GLN A 7 6.41 -20.47 -6.84
C GLN A 7 5.12 -19.86 -7.36
N ILE A 8 4.03 -20.13 -6.67
CA ILE A 8 2.82 -19.32 -6.78
C ILE A 8 3.34 -17.92 -6.44
N PHE A 9 3.43 -17.04 -7.43
CA PHE A 9 3.51 -15.62 -7.15
C PHE A 9 2.27 -15.33 -6.31
N LYS A 10 2.43 -15.31 -4.99
CA LYS A 10 1.34 -14.96 -4.10
C LYS A 10 1.13 -13.48 -4.36
N ALA A 11 0.06 -13.16 -5.09
CA ALA A 11 -0.40 -11.79 -5.24
C ALA A 11 -0.50 -11.15 -3.86
N MET A 12 -0.21 -9.84 -3.78
CA MET A 12 -0.35 -9.06 -2.55
C MET A 12 -1.69 -9.36 -1.87
N GLU A 13 -1.64 -9.67 -0.57
CA GLU A 13 -2.84 -9.81 0.23
C GLU A 13 -3.42 -8.42 0.49
N GLU A 14 -4.71 -8.22 0.24
CA GLU A 14 -5.36 -6.92 0.40
C GLU A 14 -6.47 -6.99 1.44
N VAL A 15 -6.41 -6.09 2.43
CA VAL A 15 -7.42 -5.95 3.48
C VAL A 15 -7.96 -4.53 3.48
N THR A 16 -9.25 -4.40 3.73
CA THR A 16 -9.89 -3.11 4.00
C THR A 16 -10.37 -3.06 5.45
N LEU A 17 -9.90 -2.06 6.20
CA LEU A 17 -10.38 -1.76 7.56
C LEU A 17 -11.35 -0.58 7.50
N ASP A 18 -12.63 -0.89 7.34
CA ASP A 18 -13.72 0.09 7.38
C ASP A 18 -14.09 0.40 8.84
N ILE A 19 -13.67 1.57 9.31
CA ILE A 19 -13.92 2.05 10.67
C ILE A 19 -15.07 3.06 10.62
N LYS A 20 -16.12 2.79 11.39
CA LYS A 20 -17.28 3.67 11.52
C LYS A 20 -17.40 4.15 12.97
N GLY A 21 -17.55 5.46 13.14
CA GLY A 21 -17.78 6.07 14.44
C GLY A 21 -19.23 6.54 14.58
N GLN A 22 -19.78 6.42 15.78
CA GLN A 22 -20.99 7.14 16.20
C GLN A 22 -20.61 8.06 17.35
N GLY A 23 -20.68 9.38 17.17
CA GLY A 23 -20.34 10.36 18.19
C GLY A 23 -19.52 11.55 17.66
N VAL A 24 -18.88 12.27 18.58
CA VAL A 24 -18.13 13.51 18.27
C VAL A 24 -16.63 13.29 18.04
N LEU A 25 -16.13 12.08 18.27
CA LEU A 25 -14.71 11.76 18.08
C LEU A 25 -14.41 11.54 16.60
N ARG A 26 -13.35 12.18 16.11
CA ARG A 26 -12.85 11.97 14.75
C ARG A 26 -11.96 10.74 14.69
N LEU A 27 -12.11 9.96 13.63
CA LEU A 27 -11.19 8.86 13.32
C LEU A 27 -9.83 9.42 12.91
N THR A 28 -8.75 8.72 13.25
CA THR A 28 -7.41 9.17 12.88
C THR A 28 -7.19 9.04 11.39
N GLU A 29 -6.55 10.05 10.80
CA GLU A 29 -6.10 10.06 9.40
C GLU A 29 -4.56 10.13 9.35
N ILE A 30 -3.91 9.94 10.52
CA ILE A 30 -2.47 10.03 10.66
C ILE A 30 -1.86 8.67 10.31
N ILE A 31 -0.99 8.64 9.30
CA ILE A 31 -0.35 7.42 8.78
C ILE A 31 0.32 6.60 9.89
N SER A 32 1.01 7.24 10.85
CA SER A 32 1.65 6.54 11.96
C SER A 32 0.65 5.80 12.85
N ASP A 33 -0.52 6.38 13.08
CA ASP A 33 -1.56 5.78 13.91
C ASP A 33 -2.25 4.65 13.15
N LEU A 34 -2.56 4.86 11.87
CA LEU A 34 -3.13 3.84 10.98
C LEU A 34 -2.19 2.63 10.86
N ARG A 35 -0.88 2.85 10.86
CA ARG A 35 0.10 1.77 10.91
C ARG A 35 -0.02 0.98 12.22
N ILE A 36 -0.13 1.65 13.37
CA ILE A 36 -0.34 0.97 14.65
C ILE A 36 -1.65 0.17 14.63
N VAL A 37 -2.71 0.70 14.03
CA VAL A 37 -3.98 -0.04 13.85
C VAL A 37 -3.75 -1.31 13.03
N ALA A 38 -3.09 -1.22 11.87
CA ALA A 38 -2.76 -2.39 11.05
C ALA A 38 -1.92 -3.42 11.83
N GLU A 39 -0.89 -2.96 12.54
CA GLU A 39 -0.03 -3.81 13.37
C GLU A 39 -0.77 -4.46 14.54
N THR A 40 -1.82 -3.81 15.06
CA THR A 40 -2.67 -4.37 16.11
C THR A 40 -3.48 -5.58 15.60
N PHE A 41 -3.94 -5.56 14.35
CA PHE A 41 -4.72 -6.66 13.77
C PHE A 41 -3.85 -7.79 13.22
N TYR A 42 -2.71 -7.46 12.60
CA TYR A 42 -1.92 -8.40 11.80
C TYR A 42 -0.51 -8.64 12.34
N GLY A 43 -0.16 -8.04 13.48
CA GLY A 43 1.15 -8.12 14.10
C GLY A 43 2.15 -7.11 13.54
N PRO A 44 3.35 -7.01 14.12
CA PRO A 44 4.37 -6.06 13.67
C PRO A 44 4.79 -6.36 12.23
N MET A 45 4.66 -5.38 11.34
CA MET A 45 5.10 -5.48 9.95
C MET A 45 5.86 -4.23 9.54
N LYS A 46 6.78 -4.39 8.58
CA LYS A 46 7.52 -3.25 8.08
C LYS A 46 6.66 -2.48 7.08
N MET A 47 6.44 -1.19 7.31
CA MET A 47 5.85 -0.33 6.29
C MET A 47 6.88 -0.06 5.19
N VAL A 48 6.54 -0.47 3.97
CA VAL A 48 7.39 -0.32 2.78
C VAL A 48 6.82 0.69 1.78
N GLY A 49 5.56 1.08 1.91
CA GLY A 49 4.93 2.12 1.11
C GLY A 49 3.66 2.65 1.76
N PHE A 50 3.16 3.77 1.24
CA PHE A 50 1.81 4.25 1.49
C PHE A 50 1.31 5.01 0.26
N TRP A 51 0.00 5.13 0.13
CA TRP A 51 -0.65 6.11 -0.73
C TRP A 51 -1.70 6.88 0.08
N ASP A 52 -1.61 8.20 0.07
CA ASP A 52 -2.59 9.16 0.61
C ASP A 52 -3.28 9.79 -0.61
N TYR A 53 -4.51 9.34 -0.88
CA TYR A 53 -5.27 9.75 -2.06
C TYR A 53 -5.82 11.17 -1.93
N GLN A 54 -6.03 11.67 -0.71
CA GLN A 54 -6.46 13.05 -0.48
C GLN A 54 -5.38 14.06 -0.87
N LYS A 55 -4.11 13.72 -0.64
CA LYS A 55 -2.97 14.60 -0.94
C LYS A 55 -2.25 14.25 -2.24
N ASP A 56 -2.71 13.25 -2.98
CA ASP A 56 -2.00 12.65 -4.12
C ASP A 56 -0.52 12.38 -3.81
N MET A 57 -0.27 11.77 -2.63
CA MET A 57 1.06 11.59 -2.07
C MET A 57 1.33 10.12 -1.79
N HIS A 58 2.45 9.61 -2.30
CA HIS A 58 2.87 8.24 -2.05
C HIS A 58 4.40 8.12 -1.98
N LEU A 59 4.89 7.04 -1.36
CA LEU A 59 6.32 6.72 -1.33
C LEU A 59 6.78 6.12 -2.66
N CYS A 60 6.92 6.97 -3.67
CA CYS A 60 7.32 6.59 -5.02
C CYS A 60 8.82 6.22 -5.09
N PRO A 61 9.20 4.96 -5.40
CA PRO A 61 10.60 4.57 -5.59
C PRO A 61 11.31 5.37 -6.70
N GLN A 62 10.58 5.75 -7.75
CA GLN A 62 11.10 6.49 -8.89
C GLN A 62 11.43 7.93 -8.48
N MET A 63 10.55 8.60 -7.75
CA MET A 63 10.82 9.96 -7.26
C MET A 63 12.00 10.00 -6.27
N GLU A 64 12.14 9.00 -5.41
CA GLU A 64 13.32 8.85 -4.52
C GLU A 64 14.63 8.80 -5.33
N ARG A 65 14.57 8.19 -6.53
CA ARG A 65 15.67 8.14 -7.51
C ARG A 65 15.71 9.34 -8.47
N ARG A 66 14.92 10.38 -8.21
CA ARG A 66 14.76 11.60 -9.04
C ARG A 66 14.27 11.33 -10.46
N GLN A 67 13.45 10.31 -10.64
CA GLN A 67 12.77 9.96 -11.89
C GLN A 67 11.31 10.42 -11.85
N ALA A 68 10.69 10.57 -13.02
CA ALA A 68 9.26 10.85 -13.12
C ALA A 68 8.45 9.69 -12.50
N CYS A 69 7.36 10.03 -11.82
CA CYS A 69 6.45 9.04 -11.27
C CYS A 69 5.59 8.44 -12.41
N PRO A 70 5.63 7.11 -12.64
CA PRO A 70 4.78 6.46 -13.62
C PRO A 70 3.40 6.08 -13.03
N HIS A 71 3.24 6.17 -11.72
CA HIS A 71 2.09 5.62 -10.98
C HIS A 71 0.86 6.53 -10.95
N SER A 72 1.07 7.84 -11.15
CA SER A 72 -0.01 8.83 -11.23
C SER A 72 -0.47 9.12 -12.67
N LEU A 73 0.13 8.44 -13.66
CA LEU A 73 -0.31 8.50 -15.05
C LEU A 73 -1.67 7.80 -15.21
N GLN A 74 -2.40 8.13 -16.28
CA GLN A 74 -3.63 7.41 -16.61
C GLN A 74 -3.30 5.96 -17.03
N GLU A 75 -4.15 4.99 -16.72
CA GLU A 75 -3.90 3.57 -17.00
C GLU A 75 -3.68 3.24 -18.49
N ASN A 76 -4.19 4.09 -19.39
CA ASN A 76 -4.02 3.96 -20.83
C ASN A 76 -2.70 4.58 -21.35
N ASP A 77 -1.94 5.28 -20.51
CA ASP A 77 -0.64 5.82 -20.87
C ASP A 77 0.37 4.65 -21.04
N PRO A 78 1.13 4.59 -22.14
CA PRO A 78 2.10 3.52 -22.36
C PRO A 78 3.23 3.46 -21.31
N ASN A 79 3.43 4.53 -20.54
CA ASN A 79 4.40 4.60 -19.46
C ASN A 79 3.79 4.36 -18.07
N PHE A 80 2.47 4.15 -18.00
CA PHE A 80 1.83 3.82 -16.74
C PHE A 80 2.37 2.50 -16.20
N VAL A 81 2.68 2.51 -14.91
CA VAL A 81 3.02 1.30 -14.16
C VAL A 81 2.18 1.33 -12.90
N SER A 82 1.55 0.21 -12.57
CA SER A 82 0.84 0.09 -11.29
C SER A 82 1.81 0.28 -10.13
N TYR A 83 1.40 1.10 -9.15
CA TYR A 83 2.16 1.26 -7.91
C TYR A 83 2.30 -0.05 -7.16
N ILE A 84 1.22 -0.85 -7.11
CA ILE A 84 1.19 -2.16 -6.46
C ILE A 84 2.28 -3.06 -7.05
N SER A 85 2.31 -3.20 -8.38
CA SER A 85 3.31 -4.04 -9.06
C SER A 85 4.74 -3.55 -8.83
N THR A 86 4.93 -2.24 -8.67
CA THR A 86 6.23 -1.67 -8.31
C THR A 86 6.63 -2.08 -6.89
N LEU A 87 5.71 -2.00 -5.93
CA LEU A 87 5.97 -2.35 -4.54
C LEU A 87 6.20 -3.85 -4.32
N GLU A 88 5.44 -4.72 -4.99
CA GLU A 88 5.65 -6.18 -4.97
C GLU A 88 7.07 -6.51 -5.46
N ARG A 89 7.48 -5.92 -6.59
CA ARG A 89 8.76 -6.24 -7.24
C ARG A 89 9.97 -5.61 -6.54
N GLU A 90 9.88 -4.33 -6.19
CA GLU A 90 11.05 -3.56 -5.74
C GLU A 90 11.17 -3.46 -4.22
N ARG A 91 10.06 -3.63 -3.49
CA ARG A 91 10.05 -3.55 -2.03
C ARG A 91 9.58 -4.83 -1.34
N HIS A 92 9.32 -5.90 -2.12
CA HIS A 92 8.83 -7.18 -1.63
C HIS A 92 7.56 -7.04 -0.77
N CYS A 93 6.71 -6.07 -1.12
CA CYS A 93 5.43 -5.87 -0.44
C CYS A 93 4.53 -7.09 -0.70
N ASN A 94 3.91 -7.59 0.36
CA ASN A 94 3.05 -8.77 0.31
C ASN A 94 1.68 -8.52 0.96
N PHE A 95 1.48 -7.35 1.55
CA PHE A 95 0.27 -7.01 2.29
C PHE A 95 -0.10 -5.53 2.13
N ALA A 96 -1.34 -5.23 1.78
CA ALA A 96 -1.90 -3.89 1.75
C ALA A 96 -3.09 -3.77 2.69
N VAL A 97 -3.16 -2.64 3.41
CA VAL A 97 -4.27 -2.30 4.30
C VAL A 97 -4.85 -0.95 3.89
N SER A 98 -6.07 -0.96 3.40
CA SER A 98 -6.82 0.23 3.01
C SER A 98 -7.71 0.71 4.15
N PHE A 99 -7.65 2.02 4.42
CA PHE A 99 -8.46 2.72 5.41
C PHE A 99 -9.39 3.72 4.70
N PRO A 100 -10.61 3.32 4.31
CA PRO A 100 -11.48 4.17 3.49
C PRO A 100 -11.80 5.52 4.12
N HIS A 101 -11.99 5.56 5.44
CA HIS A 101 -12.31 6.80 6.17
C HIS A 101 -11.19 7.85 6.11
N ALA A 102 -9.95 7.43 5.84
CA ALA A 102 -8.79 8.30 5.75
C ALA A 102 -8.26 8.42 4.31
N GLU A 103 -8.85 7.70 3.36
CA GLU A 103 -8.38 7.61 1.97
C GLU A 103 -6.87 7.34 1.89
N ILE A 104 -6.42 6.37 2.71
CA ILE A 104 -5.03 5.95 2.80
C ILE A 104 -4.94 4.43 2.64
N THR A 105 -3.99 3.97 1.82
CA THR A 105 -3.56 2.57 1.78
C THR A 105 -2.13 2.48 2.30
N LEU A 106 -1.90 1.60 3.27
CA LEU A 106 -0.58 1.23 3.76
C LEU A 106 -0.11 -0.05 3.08
N TYR A 107 1.18 -0.11 2.75
CA TYR A 107 1.81 -1.27 2.13
C TYR A 107 2.89 -1.81 3.05
N LEU A 108 2.78 -3.09 3.39
CA LEU A 108 3.51 -3.78 4.44
C LEU A 108 4.24 -5.03 3.89
N SER A 109 5.32 -5.43 4.56
CA SER A 109 6.10 -6.64 4.26
C SER A 109 6.49 -7.40 5.53
#